data_AF-A0A2K9LBV4-F1
#
_entry.id   AF-A0A2K9LBV4-F1
#
_cell.length_a   1.000
_cell.length_b   1.000
_cell.length_c   1.000
_cell.angle_alpha   90.00
_cell.angle_beta   90.00
_cell.angle_gamma   90.00
#
_symmetry.space_group_name_H-M   'P 1'
#
loop_
_entity.id
_entity.type
_entity.pdbx_description
1 polymer ?
#
loop_
_entity_poly.entity_id
_entity_poly.type
_entity_poly.pdbx_seq_one_letter_code
_entity_poly.pdbx_strand_id
1 'polypeptide(L)'
;MPSTDPNLGLIYGWTLGESGWHTEMDANLKRLGAVVGLSVTSRTVVTPPASPAEGDRYIVPSGATGAWAGRTDQIAVRINGAWEYHAPRVGWMCYVEDEDKLAVYKTGGWSAGIPV
;
A
#
# COMPACT_ATOMS: atom_id res chain seq x y z
N MET A 1 -21.17 8.13 7.00
CA MET A 1 -21.38 6.81 6.34
C MET A 1 -20.01 6.16 6.25
N PRO A 2 -19.90 4.85 6.53
CA PRO A 2 -18.63 4.18 6.41
C PRO A 2 -18.16 4.16 4.94
N SER A 3 -16.86 4.00 4.75
CA SER A 3 -16.20 3.90 3.45
C SER A 3 -15.78 2.46 3.17
N THR A 4 -15.59 2.13 1.90
CA THR A 4 -15.10 0.82 1.46
C THR A 4 -13.64 0.96 1.05
N ASP A 5 -12.78 0.09 1.56
CA ASP A 5 -11.39 0.00 1.12
C ASP A 5 -11.36 -0.48 -0.35
N PRO A 6 -10.50 0.10 -1.20
CA PRO A 6 -10.52 -0.14 -2.64
C PRO A 6 -9.89 -1.48 -3.06
N ASN A 7 -9.12 -2.15 -2.20
CA ASN A 7 -8.35 -3.33 -2.56
C ASN A 7 -9.01 -4.65 -2.14
N LEU A 8 -9.59 -4.72 -0.94
CA LEU A 8 -10.25 -5.93 -0.42
C LEU A 8 -11.75 -5.74 -0.15
N GLY A 9 -12.27 -4.52 -0.27
CA GLY A 9 -13.68 -4.24 -0.04
C GLY A 9 -14.09 -4.25 1.44
N LEU A 10 -13.13 -4.16 2.36
CA LEU A 10 -13.39 -4.03 3.79
C LEU A 10 -14.03 -2.67 4.07
N ILE A 11 -15.01 -2.66 4.96
CA ILE A 11 -15.69 -1.43 5.36
C ILE A 11 -14.92 -0.82 6.54
N TYR A 12 -14.82 0.52 6.63
CA TYR A 12 -14.23 1.26 7.74
C TYR A 12 -14.94 2.62 7.95
N GLY A 13 -14.67 3.33 9.05
CA GLY A 13 -15.20 4.69 9.27
C GLY A 13 -16.58 4.73 9.90
N TRP A 14 -16.91 3.78 10.78
CA TRP A 14 -18.17 3.80 11.52
C TRP A 14 -18.14 4.86 12.63
N THR A 15 -19.20 5.66 12.69
CA THR A 15 -19.40 6.70 13.73
C THR A 15 -20.54 6.38 14.69
N LEU A 16 -21.50 5.53 14.31
CA LEU A 16 -22.61 5.17 15.19
C LEU A 16 -22.21 4.00 16.09
N GLY A 17 -22.35 4.16 17.41
CA GLY A 17 -22.07 3.10 18.38
C GLY A 17 -20.58 2.84 18.63
N GLU A 18 -19.70 3.66 18.06
CA GLU A 18 -18.28 3.65 18.43
C GLU A 18 -18.07 4.28 19.82
N SER A 19 -16.98 3.90 20.49
CA SER A 19 -16.56 4.47 21.78
C SER A 19 -15.03 4.59 21.89
N GLY A 20 -14.42 5.32 20.94
CA GLY A 20 -13.00 5.66 20.93
C GLY A 20 -12.06 4.60 20.34
N TRP A 21 -12.57 3.43 19.93
CA TRP A 21 -11.77 2.35 19.33
C TRP A 21 -11.64 2.47 17.80
N HIS A 22 -12.53 3.23 17.15
CA HIS A 22 -12.69 3.17 15.69
C HIS A 22 -11.46 3.65 14.92
N THR A 23 -10.67 4.59 15.47
CA THR A 23 -9.51 5.15 14.78
C THR A 23 -8.43 4.10 14.56
N GLU A 24 -8.17 3.27 15.58
CA GLU A 24 -7.21 2.17 15.47
C GLU A 24 -7.76 1.04 14.60
N MET A 25 -9.04 0.71 14.75
CA MET A 25 -9.66 -0.32 13.91
C MET A 25 -9.67 0.06 12.43
N ASP A 26 -10.01 1.30 12.10
CA ASP A 26 -9.98 1.81 10.72
C ASP A 26 -8.57 1.74 10.13
N ALA A 27 -7.55 2.10 10.92
CA ALA A 27 -6.16 1.96 10.50
C ALA A 27 -5.78 0.48 10.25
N ASN A 28 -6.25 -0.44 11.10
CA ASN A 28 -6.01 -1.87 10.95
C ASN A 28 -6.69 -2.45 9.70
N LEU A 29 -7.94 -2.07 9.44
CA LEU A 29 -8.71 -2.55 8.28
C LEU A 29 -8.14 -2.02 6.97
N LYS A 30 -7.79 -0.72 6.91
CA LYS A 30 -7.09 -0.15 5.74
C LYS A 30 -5.75 -0.83 5.49
N ARG A 31 -4.98 -1.12 6.55
CA ARG A 31 -3.71 -1.86 6.43
C ARG A 31 -3.93 -3.27 5.88
N LEU A 32 -4.97 -3.98 6.34
CA LEU A 32 -5.35 -5.29 5.79
C LEU A 32 -5.63 -5.19 4.29
N GLY A 33 -6.47 -4.23 3.88
CA GLY A 33 -6.75 -3.89 2.48
C GLY A 33 -5.48 -3.67 1.65
N ALA A 34 -4.53 -2.91 2.19
CA ALA A 34 -3.32 -2.56 1.48
C ALA A 34 -2.36 -3.75 1.25
N VAL A 35 -2.26 -4.70 2.20
CA VAL A 35 -1.13 -5.66 2.25
C VAL A 35 -1.50 -7.13 2.05
N VAL A 36 -2.77 -7.51 2.21
CA VAL A 36 -3.19 -8.89 1.92
C VAL A 36 -3.47 -9.03 0.42
N GLY A 37 -2.92 -10.08 -0.21
CA GLY A 37 -2.95 -10.20 -1.67
C GLY A 37 -2.21 -9.04 -2.34
N LEU A 38 -1.05 -8.67 -1.80
CA LEU A 38 -0.29 -7.49 -2.23
C LEU A 38 0.10 -7.58 -3.71
N SER A 39 -0.48 -6.68 -4.49
CA SER A 39 -0.16 -6.43 -5.90
C SER A 39 0.09 -4.93 -6.06
N VAL A 40 1.22 -4.55 -6.63
CA VAL A 40 1.58 -3.15 -6.86
C VAL A 40 1.72 -2.90 -8.35
N THR A 41 1.29 -1.72 -8.78
CA THR A 41 1.39 -1.28 -10.17
C THR A 41 2.83 -1.19 -10.61
N SER A 42 3.71 -0.64 -9.76
CA SER A 42 5.14 -0.54 -10.04
C SER A 42 5.97 -0.39 -8.77
N ARG A 43 7.27 -0.65 -8.91
CA ARG A 43 8.29 -0.35 -7.90
C ARG A 43 9.40 0.59 -8.39
N THR A 44 9.29 1.13 -9.60
CA THR A 44 10.34 1.97 -10.22
C THR A 44 9.90 3.41 -10.44
N VAL A 45 8.61 3.72 -10.28
CA VAL A 45 8.06 5.07 -10.38
C VAL A 45 8.54 5.92 -9.21
N VAL A 46 9.30 6.99 -9.48
CA VAL A 46 9.92 7.86 -8.45
C VAL A 46 9.05 9.05 -8.03
N THR A 47 7.99 9.34 -8.75
CA THR A 47 7.04 10.43 -8.47
C THR A 47 5.63 9.87 -8.41
N PRO A 48 4.83 10.15 -7.36
CA PRO A 48 3.43 9.75 -7.35
C PRO A 48 2.71 10.21 -8.63
N PRO A 49 1.84 9.37 -9.24
CA PRO A 49 1.02 9.80 -10.36
C PRO A 49 0.24 11.07 -10.01
N ALA A 50 0.04 11.96 -10.99
CA ALA A 50 -0.72 13.20 -10.79
C ALA A 50 -2.22 12.93 -10.50
N SER A 51 -2.74 11.83 -11.05
CA SER A 51 -4.14 11.40 -10.89
C SER A 51 -4.19 9.91 -10.50
N PRO A 52 -3.80 9.54 -9.28
CA PRO A 52 -3.85 8.16 -8.83
C PRO A 52 -5.30 7.73 -8.59
N ALA A 53 -5.62 6.49 -8.93
CA ALA A 53 -6.91 5.89 -8.61
C ALA A 53 -6.90 5.34 -7.18
N GLU A 54 -8.08 5.25 -6.55
CA GLU A 54 -8.23 4.59 -5.26
C GLU A 54 -7.84 3.11 -5.38
N GLY A 55 -6.99 2.65 -4.47
CA GLY A 55 -6.45 1.29 -4.49
C GLY A 55 -5.17 1.12 -5.29
N ASP A 56 -4.70 2.16 -5.97
CA ASP A 56 -3.37 2.16 -6.57
C ASP A 56 -2.33 1.89 -5.48
N ARG A 57 -1.44 0.92 -5.74
CA ARG A 57 -0.37 0.52 -4.83
C ARG A 57 0.97 0.56 -5.54
N TYR A 58 1.99 1.06 -4.85
CA TYR A 58 3.36 1.15 -5.34
C TYR A 58 4.34 0.76 -4.24
N ILE A 59 5.46 0.13 -4.63
CA ILE A 59 6.65 0.11 -3.76
C ILE A 59 7.40 1.42 -4.03
N VAL A 60 7.66 2.20 -2.98
CA VAL A 60 8.38 3.46 -3.13
C VAL A 60 9.87 3.20 -3.40
N PRO A 61 10.43 3.59 -4.57
CA PRO A 61 11.84 3.38 -4.86
C PRO A 61 12.76 4.32 -4.06
N SER A 62 14.05 4.01 -4.07
CA SER A 62 15.08 4.94 -3.62
C SER A 62 15.05 6.23 -4.45
N GLY A 63 15.18 7.39 -3.81
CA GLY A 63 15.17 8.68 -4.51
C GLY A 63 13.77 9.16 -4.94
N ALA A 64 12.70 8.55 -4.41
CA ALA A 64 11.35 9.04 -4.64
C ALA A 64 11.16 10.48 -4.13
N THR A 65 10.25 11.21 -4.76
CA THR A 65 10.02 12.64 -4.54
C THR A 65 8.56 12.93 -4.21
N GLY A 66 8.24 14.21 -3.95
CA GLY A 66 6.89 14.64 -3.62
C GLY A 66 6.36 13.95 -2.36
N ALA A 67 5.12 13.47 -2.41
CA ALA A 67 4.51 12.76 -1.28
C ALA A 67 5.28 11.49 -0.86
N TRP A 68 6.03 10.88 -1.78
CA TRP A 68 6.78 9.64 -1.52
C TRP A 68 8.20 9.88 -0.98
N ALA A 69 8.65 11.14 -0.83
CA ALA A 69 9.98 11.45 -0.34
C ALA A 69 10.24 10.87 1.06
N GLY A 70 11.38 10.19 1.21
CA GLY A 70 11.78 9.54 2.48
C GLY A 70 11.00 8.27 2.85
N ARG A 71 10.17 7.75 1.93
CA ARG A 71 9.34 6.55 2.16
C ARG A 71 9.86 5.29 1.46
N THR A 72 11.14 5.25 1.11
CA THR A 72 11.79 4.14 0.41
C THR A 72 11.43 2.77 1.02
N ASP A 73 11.21 1.79 0.14
CA ASP A 73 10.75 0.42 0.40
C ASP A 73 9.34 0.26 0.96
N GLN A 74 8.67 1.33 1.41
CA GLN A 74 7.30 1.24 1.91
C GLN A 74 6.31 0.99 0.78
N ILE A 75 5.22 0.31 1.10
CA ILE A 75 4.05 0.21 0.22
C ILE A 75 3.28 1.52 0.36
N ALA A 76 3.23 2.31 -0.71
CA ALA A 76 2.33 3.44 -0.84
C ALA A 76 1.00 2.94 -1.42
N VAL A 77 -0.11 3.26 -0.77
CA VAL A 77 -1.46 2.93 -1.23
C VAL A 77 -2.35 4.17 -1.25
N ARG A 78 -3.18 4.32 -2.28
CA ARG A 78 -4.13 5.42 -2.39
C ARG A 78 -5.46 5.03 -1.72
N ILE A 79 -5.80 5.68 -0.60
CA ILE A 79 -7.04 5.43 0.15
C ILE A 79 -7.68 6.77 0.54
N ASN A 80 -8.96 6.93 0.20
CA ASN A 80 -9.80 8.07 0.51
C ASN A 80 -9.14 9.42 0.20
N GLY A 81 -8.56 9.55 -0.99
CA GLY A 81 -7.93 10.81 -1.40
C GLY A 81 -6.58 11.10 -0.74
N ALA A 82 -5.98 10.15 0.00
CA ALA A 82 -4.67 10.28 0.62
C ALA A 82 -3.74 9.10 0.27
N TRP A 83 -2.42 9.35 0.30
CA TRP A 83 -1.44 8.27 0.29
C TRP A 83 -1.22 7.77 1.72
N GLU A 84 -1.42 6.48 1.94
CA GLU A 84 -1.00 5.79 3.16
C GLU A 84 0.25 4.97 2.87
N TYR A 85 1.08 4.77 3.91
CA TYR A 85 2.36 4.09 3.77
C TYR A 85 2.50 2.99 4.79
N HIS A 86 2.89 1.80 4.33
CA HIS A 86 3.10 0.64 5.17
C HIS A 86 4.50 0.09 5.00
N ALA A 87 5.27 0.09 6.09
CA ALA A 87 6.58 -0.53 6.12
C ALA A 87 6.45 -2.06 5.99
N PRO A 88 7.11 -2.68 5.00
CA PRO A 88 7.08 -4.13 4.85
C PRO A 88 7.86 -4.83 5.95
N ARG A 89 7.55 -6.10 6.17
CA ARG A 89 8.33 -7.00 7.03
C ARG A 89 9.01 -8.06 6.17
N VAL A 90 10.15 -8.57 6.65
CA VAL A 90 10.87 -9.66 5.97
C VAL A 90 9.91 -10.82 5.72
N GLY A 91 9.90 -11.33 4.48
CA GLY A 91 9.01 -12.40 4.02
C GLY A 91 7.72 -11.92 3.36
N TRP A 92 7.41 -10.62 3.34
CA TRP A 92 6.28 -10.11 2.57
C TRP A 92 6.46 -10.37 1.09
N MET A 93 5.44 -10.97 0.46
CA MET A 93 5.39 -11.22 -0.98
C MET A 93 4.56 -10.14 -1.67
N CYS A 94 4.95 -9.80 -2.89
CA CYS A 94 4.28 -8.79 -3.69
C CYS A 94 4.34 -9.19 -5.16
N TYR A 95 3.22 -9.17 -5.86
CA TYR A 95 3.21 -9.18 -7.32
C TYR A 95 3.43 -7.76 -7.84
N VAL A 96 4.38 -7.58 -8.77
CA VAL A 96 4.72 -6.30 -9.40
C VAL A 96 4.20 -6.34 -10.82
N GLU A 97 3.09 -5.63 -11.06
CA GLU A 97 2.26 -5.78 -12.26
C GLU A 97 2.97 -5.38 -13.55
N ASP A 98 3.71 -4.27 -13.54
CA ASP A 98 4.45 -3.77 -14.71
C ASP A 98 5.70 -4.60 -15.06
N GLU A 99 6.14 -5.47 -14.15
CA GLU A 99 7.27 -6.36 -14.36
C GLU A 99 6.88 -7.83 -14.60
N ASP A 100 5.62 -8.20 -14.37
CA ASP A 100 5.13 -9.59 -14.38
C ASP A 100 5.98 -10.51 -13.48
N LYS A 101 6.22 -10.06 -12.24
CA LYS A 101 7.11 -10.74 -11.28
C LYS A 101 6.56 -10.79 -9.86
N LEU A 102 6.88 -11.88 -9.16
CA LEU A 102 6.79 -11.95 -7.71
C LEU A 102 8.10 -11.48 -7.05
N ALA A 103 7.99 -10.52 -6.13
CA ALA A 103 9.08 -10.04 -5.30
C ALA A 103 8.84 -10.35 -3.82
N VAL A 104 9.93 -10.54 -3.07
CA VAL A 104 9.90 -10.74 -1.62
C VAL A 104 10.72 -9.64 -0.92
N TYR A 105 10.19 -9.09 0.16
CA TYR A 105 10.95 -8.19 1.03
C TYR A 105 11.93 -8.99 1.91
N LYS A 106 13.21 -8.63 1.87
CA LYS A 106 14.30 -9.27 2.62
C LYS A 106 15.06 -8.25 3.46
N THR A 107 15.98 -8.74 4.29
CA THR A 107 16.97 -7.86 4.94
C THR A 107 17.74 -7.10 3.86
N GLY A 108 17.59 -5.78 3.82
CA GLY A 108 18.21 -4.91 2.82
C GLY A 108 17.32 -4.53 1.63
N GLY A 109 16.01 -4.81 1.64
CA GLY A 109 15.05 -4.27 0.67
C GLY A 109 14.28 -5.33 -0.12
N TRP A 110 13.55 -4.90 -1.15
CA TRP A 110 12.84 -5.80 -2.07
C TRP A 110 13.80 -6.58 -2.97
N SER A 111 13.57 -7.89 -3.15
CA SER A 111 14.31 -8.72 -4.10
C SER A 111 14.08 -8.29 -5.55
N ALA A 112 14.98 -8.59 -6.48
CA ALA A 112 14.75 -8.37 -7.92
C ALA A 112 13.52 -9.11 -8.47
N GLY A 113 12.98 -10.09 -7.74
CA GLY A 113 11.80 -10.86 -8.09
C GLY A 113 12.08 -12.00 -9.07
N ILE A 114 11.08 -12.87 -9.25
CA ILE A 114 11.06 -13.98 -10.20
C ILE A 114 9.87 -13.82 -11.14
N PRO A 115 10.00 -14.15 -12.44
CA PRO A 115 8.86 -14.21 -13.35
C PRO A 115 7.79 -15.19 -12.87
N VAL A 116 6.52 -14.91 -13.18
CA VAL A 116 5.38 -15.80 -12.87
C VAL A 116 4.89 -16.59 -14.09
#